data_AF-A0A956DZM6-F1
#
_entry.id   AF-A0A956DZM6-F1
#
_cell.length_a   1.000
_cell.length_b   1.000
_cell.length_c   1.000
_cell.angle_alpha   90.00
_cell.angle_beta   90.00
_cell.angle_gamma   90.00
#
_symmetry.space_group_name_H-M   'P 1'
#
loop_
_entity.id
_entity.type
_entity.pdbx_description
1 polymer ?
#
loop_
_entity_poly.entity_id
_entity_poly.type
_entity_poly.pdbx_seq_one_letter_code
_entity_poly.pdbx_strand_id
1 'polypeptide(L)'
;MSGTRVLYALSLFTVVSLSLGEPSLAIFSKLLAALGGVDAFIGGDSRLIGRATDMVLRYVDTGGRGEIREFLSKVRHDQGGVIQLMPEALDLFNAATEDNDDVRYGCVAAAAPPPVSLRVARRVRSPYAALTAGVYTTLYTFASQAHKRYPYALPSAAEKQRIREGVRTEVDDRSNDGVVPTLSMLWGKLLWVGEGDHLDMLGHFHDDRPGSLHTDWMTSGAHFGPERFAEILDEIVAFQHA
;
A
#
# COMPACT_ATOMS: atom_id res chain seq x y z
N MET A 1 -15.28 11.43 10.13
CA MET A 1 -15.66 10.37 11.09
C MET A 1 -15.46 8.96 10.52
N SER A 2 -16.01 8.61 9.34
CA SER A 2 -15.83 7.26 8.75
C SER A 2 -14.41 6.99 8.23
N GLY A 3 -13.82 7.92 7.46
CA GLY A 3 -12.49 7.74 6.85
C GLY A 3 -11.35 7.48 7.84
N THR A 4 -11.27 8.26 8.92
CA THR A 4 -10.27 8.08 10.00
C THR A 4 -10.34 6.70 10.65
N ARG A 5 -11.54 6.13 10.77
CA ARG A 5 -11.75 4.80 11.35
C ARG A 5 -11.31 3.69 10.40
N VAL A 6 -11.57 3.87 9.10
CA VAL A 6 -11.10 2.94 8.05
C VAL A 6 -9.58 2.97 7.94
N LEU A 7 -8.97 4.16 7.89
CA LEU A 7 -7.52 4.31 7.84
C LEU A 7 -6.85 3.68 9.07
N TYR A 8 -7.37 3.97 10.27
CA TYR A 8 -6.88 3.36 11.49
C TYR A 8 -6.98 1.82 11.47
N ALA A 9 -8.10 1.27 11.00
CA ALA A 9 -8.28 -0.17 10.91
C ALA A 9 -7.33 -0.81 9.88
N LEU A 10 -7.15 -0.18 8.72
CA LEU A 10 -6.20 -0.62 7.70
C LEU A 10 -4.78 -0.58 8.24
N SER A 11 -4.34 0.54 8.85
CA SER A 11 -3.01 0.67 9.44
C SER A 11 -2.76 -0.37 10.53
N LEU A 12 -3.74 -0.62 11.40
CA LEU A 12 -3.63 -1.66 12.42
C LEU A 12 -3.50 -3.05 11.78
N PHE A 13 -4.29 -3.33 10.75
CA PHE A 13 -4.26 -4.62 10.07
C PHE A 13 -2.94 -4.86 9.32
N THR A 14 -2.38 -3.83 8.70
CA THR A 14 -1.03 -3.84 8.12
C THR A 14 0.01 -4.18 9.17
N VAL A 15 0.06 -3.44 10.28
CA VAL A 15 1.06 -3.64 11.33
C VAL A 15 0.98 -5.06 11.92
N VAL A 16 -0.24 -5.55 12.18
CA VAL A 16 -0.48 -6.90 12.71
C VAL A 16 0.04 -7.96 11.75
N SER A 17 -0.34 -7.86 10.48
CA SER A 17 -0.01 -8.89 9.49
C SER A 17 1.48 -8.90 9.19
N LEU A 18 2.12 -7.72 9.11
CA LEU A 18 3.56 -7.63 8.90
C LEU A 18 4.39 -8.11 10.10
N SER A 19 3.91 -7.85 11.34
CA SER A 19 4.65 -8.26 12.55
C SER A 19 4.47 -9.74 12.91
N LEU A 20 3.35 -10.35 12.50
CA LEU A 20 2.98 -11.71 12.93
C LEU A 20 2.95 -12.74 11.78
N GLY A 21 3.13 -12.32 10.52
CA GLY A 21 2.84 -13.15 9.36
C GLY A 21 1.34 -13.41 9.23
N GLU A 22 0.94 -14.60 8.74
CA GLU A 22 -0.47 -15.01 8.67
C GLU A 22 -1.08 -15.08 10.09
N PRO A 23 -1.95 -14.14 10.49
CA PRO A 23 -2.52 -14.15 11.82
C PRO A 23 -3.51 -15.31 11.94
N SER A 24 -3.53 -16.01 13.07
CA SER A 24 -4.55 -17.03 13.32
C SER A 24 -5.96 -16.44 13.17
N LEU A 25 -6.88 -17.20 12.55
CA LEU A 25 -8.28 -16.80 12.35
C LEU A 25 -8.98 -16.35 13.65
N ALA A 26 -8.52 -16.80 14.81
CA ALA A 26 -9.03 -16.43 16.13
C ALA A 26 -8.62 -15.01 16.58
N ILE A 27 -7.41 -14.55 16.24
CA ILE A 27 -6.99 -13.15 16.46
C ILE A 27 -7.79 -12.25 15.54
N PHE A 28 -7.96 -12.71 14.30
CA PHE A 28 -8.69 -12.01 13.27
C PHE A 28 -10.18 -11.83 13.59
N SER A 29 -10.86 -12.88 14.05
CA SER A 29 -12.27 -12.80 14.46
C SER A 29 -12.50 -11.85 15.63
N LYS A 30 -11.52 -11.70 16.52
CA LYS A 30 -11.56 -10.71 17.61
C LYS A 30 -11.39 -9.27 17.11
N LEU A 31 -10.51 -9.02 16.15
CA LEU A 31 -10.37 -7.70 15.51
C LEU A 31 -11.64 -7.34 14.73
N LEU A 32 -12.18 -8.26 13.94
CA LEU A 32 -13.45 -8.08 13.25
C LEU A 32 -14.62 -7.87 14.21
N ALA A 33 -14.71 -8.61 15.32
CA ALA A 33 -15.76 -8.40 16.31
C ALA A 33 -15.64 -7.03 17.00
N ALA A 34 -14.41 -6.55 17.21
CA ALA A 34 -14.16 -5.21 17.74
C ALA A 34 -14.54 -4.09 16.73
N LEU A 35 -14.43 -4.36 15.43
CA LEU A 35 -14.76 -3.43 14.35
C LEU A 35 -16.22 -3.54 13.86
N GLY A 36 -16.83 -4.72 13.95
CA GLY A 36 -18.12 -5.11 13.38
C GLY A 36 -19.32 -4.95 14.32
N GLY A 37 -19.13 -4.35 15.50
CA GLY A 37 -20.24 -3.87 16.33
C GLY A 37 -20.89 -2.64 15.70
N VAL A 38 -21.61 -2.81 14.58
CA VAL A 38 -22.17 -1.71 13.77
C VAL A 38 -23.14 -0.82 14.58
N ASP A 39 -23.80 -1.36 15.61
CA ASP A 39 -24.69 -0.58 16.49
C ASP A 39 -23.99 0.05 17.73
N ALA A 40 -22.78 -0.39 18.08
CA ALA A 40 -22.00 0.21 19.18
C ALA A 40 -20.96 1.24 18.67
N PHE A 41 -20.63 1.23 17.38
CA PHE A 41 -19.64 2.11 16.76
C PHE A 41 -20.14 3.57 16.57
N ILE A 42 -21.45 3.80 16.75
CA ILE A 42 -22.07 5.12 16.67
C ILE A 42 -21.86 5.92 17.98
N GLY A 43 -21.54 5.24 19.09
CA GLY A 43 -21.31 5.85 20.41
C GLY A 43 -19.88 5.70 20.93
N GLY A 44 -18.99 6.62 20.54
CA GLY A 44 -17.94 7.21 21.40
C GLY A 44 -16.95 6.39 22.24
N ASP A 45 -16.88 5.06 22.20
CA ASP A 45 -16.11 4.33 23.24
C ASP A 45 -14.66 4.03 22.83
N SER A 46 -13.74 4.94 23.18
CA SER A 46 -12.27 4.81 23.04
C SER A 46 -11.68 3.54 23.70
N ARG A 47 -12.44 2.91 24.60
CA ARG A 47 -12.09 1.67 25.32
C ARG A 47 -12.03 0.44 24.42
N LEU A 48 -12.85 0.33 23.37
CA LEU A 48 -12.84 -0.83 22.46
C LEU A 48 -11.60 -0.81 21.55
N ILE A 49 -11.24 0.37 21.06
CA ILE A 49 -10.04 0.62 20.26
C ILE A 49 -8.78 0.38 21.09
N GLY A 50 -8.77 0.83 22.35
CA GLY A 50 -7.70 0.52 23.30
C GLY A 50 -7.48 -0.99 23.47
N ARG A 51 -8.56 -1.76 23.63
CA ARG A 51 -8.46 -3.23 23.75
C ARG A 51 -7.95 -3.92 22.50
N ALA A 52 -8.36 -3.49 21.31
CA ALA A 52 -7.86 -4.03 20.04
C ALA A 52 -6.36 -3.74 19.90
N THR A 53 -5.94 -2.51 20.18
CA THR A 53 -4.53 -2.10 20.19
C THR A 53 -3.73 -2.92 21.21
N ASP A 54 -4.20 -3.01 22.45
CA ASP A 54 -3.53 -3.76 23.53
C ASP A 54 -3.46 -5.27 23.26
N MET A 55 -4.38 -5.82 22.44
CA MET A 55 -4.34 -7.21 22.02
C MET A 55 -3.25 -7.44 20.97
N VAL A 56 -3.08 -6.50 20.04
CA VAL A 56 -2.01 -6.53 19.02
C VAL A 56 -0.65 -6.31 19.66
N LEU A 57 -0.54 -5.32 20.53
CA LEU A 57 0.71 -4.98 21.21
C LEU A 57 1.25 -6.16 22.04
N ARG A 58 0.41 -7.08 22.54
CA ARG A 58 0.89 -8.25 23.28
C ARG A 58 1.79 -9.19 22.48
N TYR A 59 1.66 -9.18 21.15
CA TYR A 59 2.41 -10.07 20.27
C TYR A 59 3.57 -9.37 19.55
N VAL A 60 3.61 -8.04 19.58
CA VAL A 60 4.79 -7.27 19.13
C VAL A 60 5.83 -7.29 20.25
N ASP A 61 7.12 -7.39 19.91
CA ASP A 61 8.21 -7.34 20.88
C ASP A 61 8.15 -6.08 21.76
N THR A 62 8.61 -6.19 23.00
CA THR A 62 8.40 -5.23 24.09
C THR A 62 8.94 -3.83 23.78
N GLY A 63 9.95 -3.72 22.91
CA GLY A 63 10.52 -2.45 22.44
C GLY A 63 9.66 -1.69 21.43
N GLY A 64 9.04 -2.36 20.45
CA GLY A 64 8.28 -1.73 19.37
C GLY A 64 6.84 -1.31 19.73
N ARG A 65 6.36 -1.72 20.92
CA ARG A 65 4.98 -1.48 21.35
C ARG A 65 4.65 0.00 21.54
N GLY A 66 5.59 0.77 22.08
CA GLY A 66 5.42 2.21 22.31
C GLY A 66 5.26 2.97 21.00
N GLU A 67 6.14 2.69 20.05
CA GLU A 67 6.20 3.34 18.74
C GLU A 67 4.94 3.06 17.91
N ILE A 68 4.49 1.80 17.86
CA ILE A 68 3.26 1.43 17.15
C ILE A 68 2.04 2.12 17.77
N ARG A 69 1.97 2.16 19.11
CA ARG A 69 0.86 2.83 19.81
C ARG A 69 0.85 4.32 19.51
N GLU A 70 2.02 4.95 19.50
CA GLU A 70 2.17 6.36 19.16
C GLU A 70 1.79 6.62 17.71
N PHE A 71 2.28 5.82 16.77
CA PHE A 71 1.93 5.90 15.35
C PHE A 71 0.41 5.78 15.12
N LEU A 72 -0.23 4.75 15.66
CA LEU A 72 -1.68 4.55 15.55
C LEU A 72 -2.48 5.68 16.23
N SER A 73 -1.94 6.23 17.33
CA SER A 73 -2.52 7.42 17.95
C SER A 73 -2.40 8.64 17.05
N LYS A 74 -1.24 8.87 16.40
CA LYS A 74 -1.06 9.96 15.43
C LYS A 74 -2.02 9.84 14.26
N VAL A 75 -2.16 8.65 13.67
CA VAL A 75 -3.14 8.37 12.59
C VAL A 75 -4.58 8.70 13.02
N ARG A 76 -4.92 8.59 14.31
CA ARG A 76 -6.26 8.93 14.79
C ARG A 76 -6.51 10.43 14.92
N HIS A 77 -5.50 11.21 15.33
CA HIS A 77 -5.66 12.63 15.63
C HIS A 77 -5.22 13.54 14.47
N ASP A 78 -4.36 13.05 13.59
CA ASP A 78 -3.85 13.78 12.45
C ASP A 78 -4.29 13.10 11.15
N GLN A 79 -5.08 13.82 10.37
CA GLN A 79 -5.53 13.43 9.03
C GLN A 79 -4.95 14.37 7.96
N GLY A 80 -4.05 15.29 8.35
CA GLY A 80 -3.42 16.23 7.45
C GLY A 80 -2.71 15.55 6.30
N GLY A 81 -2.05 14.40 6.56
CA GLY A 81 -1.41 13.60 5.52
C GLY A 81 -2.38 13.13 4.42
N VAL A 82 -3.62 12.74 4.77
CA VAL A 82 -4.62 12.33 3.75
C VAL A 82 -5.01 13.52 2.87
N ILE A 83 -5.15 14.71 3.48
CA ILE A 83 -5.46 15.94 2.76
C ILE A 83 -4.31 16.32 1.82
N GLN A 84 -3.07 16.16 2.26
CA GLN A 84 -1.87 16.45 1.46
C GLN A 84 -1.68 15.52 0.26
N LEU A 85 -2.27 14.32 0.31
CA LEU A 85 -2.23 13.34 -0.80
C LEU A 85 -3.37 13.51 -1.80
N MET A 86 -4.31 14.43 -1.55
CA MET A 86 -5.39 14.70 -2.52
C MET A 86 -4.82 15.30 -3.81
N PRO A 87 -5.37 14.98 -4.99
CA PRO A 87 -4.90 15.54 -6.26
C PRO A 87 -4.85 17.07 -6.27
N GLU A 88 -5.82 17.75 -5.67
CA GLU A 88 -5.85 19.21 -5.52
C GLU A 88 -4.65 19.76 -4.74
N ALA A 89 -4.26 19.06 -3.67
CA ALA A 89 -3.16 19.47 -2.81
C ALA A 89 -1.81 19.19 -3.49
N LEU A 90 -1.69 18.07 -4.19
CA LEU A 90 -0.51 17.73 -4.99
C LEU A 90 -0.31 18.66 -6.18
N ASP A 91 -1.40 19.08 -6.86
CA ASP A 91 -1.33 20.07 -7.94
C ASP A 91 -0.79 21.42 -7.43
N LEU A 92 -1.30 21.89 -6.29
CA LEU A 92 -0.79 23.09 -5.63
C LEU A 92 0.68 22.91 -5.19
N PHE A 93 1.03 21.75 -4.66
CA PHE A 93 2.40 21.43 -4.25
C PHE A 93 3.36 21.47 -5.44
N ASN A 94 3.01 20.83 -6.55
CA ASN A 94 3.82 20.80 -7.77
C ASN A 94 3.96 22.21 -8.39
N ALA A 95 2.92 23.05 -8.29
CA ALA A 95 2.99 24.43 -8.77
C ALA A 95 3.83 25.36 -7.88
N ALA A 96 3.91 25.06 -6.58
CA ALA A 96 4.61 25.89 -5.60
C ALA A 96 6.04 25.41 -5.28
N THR A 97 6.43 24.24 -5.78
CA THR A 97 7.73 23.62 -5.51
C THR A 97 8.52 23.56 -6.82
N GLU A 98 9.57 24.37 -6.91
CA GLU A 98 10.47 24.36 -8.06
C GLU A 98 11.48 23.22 -7.94
N ASP A 99 11.82 22.61 -9.08
CA ASP A 99 12.92 21.67 -9.17
C ASP A 99 14.25 22.40 -8.92
N ASN A 100 15.21 21.70 -8.31
CA ASN A 100 16.56 22.19 -8.12
C ASN A 100 17.49 21.58 -9.16
N ASP A 101 18.14 22.41 -9.97
CA ASP A 101 19.05 21.99 -11.04
C ASP A 101 20.27 21.20 -10.53
N ASP A 102 20.66 21.38 -9.27
CA ASP A 102 21.76 20.64 -8.64
C ASP A 102 21.31 19.27 -8.08
N VAL A 103 20.02 18.94 -8.19
CA VAL A 103 19.45 17.69 -7.69
C VAL A 103 19.01 16.81 -8.86
N ARG A 104 19.38 15.53 -8.77
CA ARG A 104 18.96 14.52 -9.73
C ARG A 104 17.71 13.80 -9.23
N TYR A 105 16.66 13.85 -10.04
CA TYR A 105 15.39 13.19 -9.75
C TYR A 105 15.29 11.86 -10.49
N GLY A 106 14.92 10.81 -9.78
CA GLY A 106 14.64 9.49 -10.34
C GLY A 106 13.41 8.88 -9.68
N CYS A 107 12.66 8.07 -10.43
CA CYS A 107 11.48 7.39 -9.94
C CYS A 107 11.50 5.89 -10.25
N VAL A 108 10.77 5.15 -9.43
CA VAL A 108 10.44 3.73 -9.61
C VAL A 108 8.92 3.67 -9.72
N ALA A 109 8.41 3.00 -10.74
CA ALA A 109 6.97 2.89 -10.97
C ALA A 109 6.52 1.44 -10.89
N ALA A 110 5.36 1.21 -10.29
CA ALA A 110 4.77 -0.11 -10.17
C ALA A 110 3.35 -0.11 -10.74
N ALA A 111 2.97 -1.22 -11.37
CA ALA A 111 1.60 -1.48 -11.77
C ALA A 111 1.20 -2.87 -11.32
N ALA A 112 0.28 -2.96 -10.38
CA ALA A 112 -0.21 -4.24 -9.95
C ALA A 112 -1.25 -4.76 -10.96
N PRO A 113 -1.35 -6.09 -11.15
CA PRO A 113 -2.35 -6.63 -12.05
C PRO A 113 -3.77 -6.30 -11.56
N PRO A 114 -4.73 -6.08 -12.47
CA PRO A 114 -6.11 -5.85 -12.09
C PRO A 114 -6.65 -7.01 -11.25
N PRO A 115 -7.35 -6.74 -10.13
CA PRO A 115 -7.86 -7.80 -9.26
C PRO A 115 -8.83 -8.71 -10.02
N VAL A 116 -8.59 -10.02 -9.95
CA VAL A 116 -9.52 -11.03 -10.47
C VAL A 116 -10.86 -10.94 -9.74
N SER A 117 -11.97 -11.22 -10.43
CA SER A 117 -13.31 -11.05 -9.86
C SER A 117 -13.46 -11.71 -8.47
N LEU A 118 -14.13 -11.02 -7.54
CA LEU A 118 -14.38 -11.52 -6.17
C LEU A 118 -15.04 -12.92 -6.12
N ARG A 119 -15.72 -13.35 -7.20
CA ARG A 119 -16.29 -14.71 -7.30
C ARG A 119 -15.22 -15.79 -7.42
N VAL A 120 -14.09 -15.48 -8.05
CA VAL A 120 -12.92 -16.37 -8.14
C VAL A 120 -12.16 -16.35 -6.80
N ALA A 121 -12.01 -15.18 -6.19
CA ALA A 121 -11.41 -15.05 -4.85
C ALA A 121 -12.19 -15.82 -3.77
N ARG A 122 -13.53 -15.91 -3.86
CA ARG A 122 -14.35 -16.74 -2.95
C ARG A 122 -14.14 -18.25 -3.11
N ARG A 123 -13.46 -18.72 -4.16
CA ARG A 123 -13.03 -20.13 -4.29
C ARG A 123 -11.73 -20.41 -3.54
N VAL A 124 -11.08 -19.38 -2.99
CA VAL A 124 -9.90 -19.54 -2.15
C VAL A 124 -10.30 -20.24 -0.86
N ARG A 125 -9.57 -21.30 -0.50
CA ARG A 125 -9.87 -22.16 0.66
C ARG A 125 -9.60 -21.48 2.01
N SER A 126 -8.96 -20.31 2.01
CA SER A 126 -8.60 -19.56 3.22
C SER A 126 -9.48 -18.30 3.38
N PRO A 127 -10.21 -18.14 4.50
CA PRO A 127 -10.95 -16.92 4.81
C PRO A 127 -10.06 -15.67 4.89
N TYR A 128 -8.80 -15.84 5.30
CA TYR A 128 -7.82 -14.75 5.35
C TYR A 128 -7.52 -14.22 3.95
N ALA A 129 -7.14 -15.12 3.03
CA ALA A 129 -6.84 -14.75 1.65
C ALA A 129 -8.05 -14.13 0.93
N ALA A 130 -9.28 -14.56 1.24
CA ALA A 130 -10.49 -13.94 0.69
C ALA A 130 -10.69 -12.50 1.18
N LEU A 131 -10.36 -12.21 2.43
CA LEU A 131 -10.43 -10.86 2.99
C LEU A 131 -9.33 -9.98 2.42
N THR A 132 -8.07 -10.43 2.43
CA THR A 132 -6.92 -9.63 1.97
C THR A 132 -7.10 -9.28 0.50
N ALA A 133 -7.56 -10.24 -0.32
CA ALA A 133 -7.98 -9.97 -1.70
C ALA A 133 -9.12 -8.93 -1.78
N GLY A 134 -10.09 -8.97 -0.87
CA GLY A 134 -11.17 -8.00 -0.78
C GLY A 134 -10.70 -6.58 -0.42
N VAL A 135 -9.77 -6.47 0.53
CA VAL A 135 -9.12 -5.21 0.91
C VAL A 135 -8.34 -4.65 -0.27
N TYR A 136 -7.44 -5.45 -0.84
CA TYR A 136 -6.66 -5.07 -2.01
C TYR A 136 -7.55 -4.63 -3.18
N THR A 137 -8.57 -5.42 -3.52
CA THR A 137 -9.53 -5.08 -4.60
C THR A 137 -10.20 -3.73 -4.36
N THR A 138 -10.56 -3.46 -3.10
CA THR A 138 -11.20 -2.20 -2.72
C THR A 138 -10.23 -1.03 -2.92
N LEU A 139 -9.00 -1.15 -2.41
CA LEU A 139 -7.97 -0.13 -2.55
C LEU A 139 -7.62 0.13 -4.02
N TYR A 140 -7.37 -0.93 -4.80
CA TYR A 140 -7.14 -0.85 -6.23
C TYR A 140 -8.28 -0.13 -6.97
N THR A 141 -9.54 -0.44 -6.62
CA THR A 141 -10.71 0.20 -7.24
C THR A 141 -10.79 1.70 -6.94
N PHE A 142 -10.42 2.11 -5.73
CA PHE A 142 -10.33 3.53 -5.38
C PHE A 142 -9.18 4.23 -6.11
N ALA A 143 -8.00 3.62 -6.14
CA ALA A 143 -6.84 4.15 -6.86
C ALA A 143 -7.05 4.21 -8.39
N SER A 144 -7.93 3.38 -8.94
CA SER A 144 -8.33 3.40 -10.36
C SER A 144 -9.23 4.60 -10.75
N GLN A 145 -9.62 5.46 -9.80
CA GLN A 145 -10.52 6.59 -10.06
C GLN A 145 -9.74 7.80 -10.57
N ALA A 146 -9.41 7.78 -11.86
CA ALA A 146 -8.75 8.89 -12.54
C ALA A 146 -9.53 10.22 -12.42
N HIS A 147 -8.83 11.30 -12.08
CA HIS A 147 -9.44 12.61 -11.92
C HIS A 147 -9.38 13.44 -13.20
N LYS A 148 -10.55 13.82 -13.74
CA LYS A 148 -10.64 14.54 -15.03
C LYS A 148 -9.92 15.90 -15.06
N ARG A 149 -9.78 16.57 -13.91
CA ARG A 149 -9.15 17.91 -13.82
C ARG A 149 -7.69 17.88 -13.41
N TYR A 150 -7.21 16.75 -12.89
CA TYR A 150 -5.83 16.58 -12.43
C TYR A 150 -5.26 15.36 -13.16
N PRO A 151 -4.91 15.51 -14.45
CA PRO A 151 -4.36 14.41 -15.25
C PRO A 151 -2.98 14.01 -14.72
N TYR A 152 -2.62 12.76 -14.95
CA TYR A 152 -1.29 12.25 -14.60
C TYR A 152 -0.21 12.70 -15.60
N ALA A 153 1.05 12.42 -15.26
CA ALA A 153 2.17 12.66 -16.14
C ALA A 153 1.98 11.95 -17.48
N LEU A 154 2.36 12.61 -18.57
CA LEU A 154 2.38 12.03 -19.91
C LEU A 154 3.76 11.41 -20.15
N PRO A 155 3.90 10.07 -20.20
CA PRO A 155 5.20 9.46 -20.37
C PRO A 155 5.74 9.74 -21.78
N SER A 156 7.05 9.98 -21.86
CA SER A 156 7.80 10.07 -23.12
C SER A 156 7.73 8.75 -23.91
N ALA A 157 8.14 8.78 -25.18
CA ALA A 157 8.16 7.57 -26.01
C ALA A 157 9.06 6.46 -25.43
N ALA A 158 10.19 6.85 -24.83
CA ALA A 158 11.12 5.94 -24.18
C ALA A 158 10.51 5.32 -22.91
N GLU A 159 9.87 6.13 -22.06
CA GLU A 159 9.18 5.62 -20.85
C GLU A 159 8.02 4.70 -21.21
N LYS A 160 7.21 5.06 -22.21
CA LYS A 160 6.15 4.17 -22.72
C LYS A 160 6.70 2.83 -23.18
N GLN A 161 7.88 2.81 -23.78
CA GLN A 161 8.52 1.56 -24.18
C GLN A 161 8.96 0.74 -22.96
N ARG A 162 9.63 1.37 -21.99
CA ARG A 162 10.03 0.69 -20.74
C ARG A 162 8.83 0.14 -19.97
N ILE A 163 7.75 0.91 -19.88
CA ILE A 163 6.51 0.48 -19.24
C ILE A 163 5.93 -0.76 -19.93
N ARG A 164 5.87 -0.78 -21.27
CA ARG A 164 5.40 -1.96 -22.04
C ARG A 164 6.28 -3.20 -21.86
N GLU A 165 7.58 -3.01 -21.64
CA GLU A 165 8.52 -4.10 -21.41
C GLU A 165 8.44 -4.64 -19.97
N GLY A 166 8.19 -3.77 -18.99
CA GLY A 166 8.15 -4.13 -17.57
C GLY A 166 6.79 -4.63 -17.07
N VAL A 167 5.68 -4.16 -17.65
CA VAL A 167 4.31 -4.46 -17.21
C VAL A 167 3.58 -5.24 -18.30
N ARG A 168 2.95 -6.37 -17.96
CA ARG A 168 2.29 -7.22 -18.97
C ARG A 168 0.98 -6.64 -19.48
N THR A 169 0.27 -5.90 -18.64
CA THR A 169 -0.96 -5.21 -19.00
C THR A 169 -0.67 -3.80 -19.48
N GLU A 170 -1.50 -3.30 -20.40
CA GLU A 170 -1.44 -1.90 -20.82
C GLU A 170 -1.65 -0.98 -19.62
N VAL A 171 -0.75 0.00 -19.45
CA VAL A 171 -0.83 1.00 -18.39
C VAL A 171 -1.63 2.19 -18.88
N ASP A 172 -2.72 2.49 -18.17
CA ASP A 172 -3.62 3.63 -18.41
C ASP A 172 -3.89 4.40 -17.10
N ASP A 173 -4.79 5.39 -17.15
CA ASP A 173 -5.15 6.21 -15.98
C ASP A 173 -5.82 5.41 -14.84
N ARG A 174 -6.13 4.13 -15.06
CA ARG A 174 -6.74 3.23 -14.06
C ARG A 174 -5.70 2.26 -13.48
N SER A 175 -4.53 2.13 -14.09
CA SER A 175 -3.44 1.30 -13.59
C SER A 175 -2.86 1.90 -12.32
N ASN A 176 -2.61 1.05 -11.33
CA ASN A 176 -2.13 1.45 -10.00
C ASN A 176 -1.46 0.25 -9.31
N ASP A 177 -0.73 0.52 -8.23
CA ASP A 177 -0.08 -0.48 -7.38
C ASP A 177 -0.96 -0.91 -6.18
N GLY A 178 -2.25 -0.64 -6.23
CA GLY A 178 -3.19 -0.80 -5.12
C GLY A 178 -3.36 0.48 -4.27
N VAL A 179 -2.46 1.46 -4.33
CA VAL A 179 -2.55 2.70 -3.54
C VAL A 179 -2.40 3.94 -4.42
N VAL A 180 -1.39 3.97 -5.28
CA VAL A 180 -1.01 5.12 -6.10
C VAL A 180 -1.21 4.78 -7.57
N PRO A 181 -1.85 5.66 -8.37
CA PRO A 181 -1.91 5.50 -9.82
C PRO A 181 -0.50 5.42 -10.44
N THR A 182 -0.26 4.45 -11.31
CA THR A 182 1.08 4.19 -11.88
C THR A 182 1.66 5.43 -12.57
N LEU A 183 0.84 6.14 -13.34
CA LEU A 183 1.26 7.36 -14.03
C LEU A 183 1.51 8.55 -13.09
N SER A 184 0.98 8.51 -11.86
CA SER A 184 1.26 9.51 -10.82
C SER A 184 2.64 9.33 -10.17
N MET A 185 3.31 8.19 -10.38
CA MET A 185 4.64 7.92 -9.83
C MET A 185 5.77 8.48 -10.70
N LEU A 186 5.48 8.89 -11.92
CA LEU A 186 6.47 9.33 -12.89
C LEU A 186 6.96 10.74 -12.55
N TRP A 187 8.22 10.85 -12.16
CA TRP A 187 8.93 12.11 -11.95
C TRP A 187 10.44 11.93 -12.18
N GLY A 188 11.06 12.85 -12.91
CA GLY A 188 12.48 12.74 -13.26
C GLY A 188 12.78 11.51 -14.14
N LYS A 189 13.92 10.86 -13.92
CA LYS A 189 14.34 9.67 -14.69
C LYS A 189 13.63 8.41 -14.19
N LEU A 190 12.86 7.75 -15.06
CA LEU A 190 12.34 6.41 -14.76
C LEU A 190 13.49 5.40 -14.65
N LEU A 191 13.77 4.94 -13.43
CA LEU A 191 14.84 3.99 -13.10
C LEU A 191 14.38 2.56 -13.35
N TRP A 192 13.23 2.20 -12.80
CA TRP A 192 12.64 0.87 -12.91
C TRP A 192 11.12 0.96 -13.09
N VAL A 193 10.56 0.00 -13.82
CA VAL A 193 9.12 -0.21 -13.91
C VAL A 193 8.79 -1.69 -14.05
N GLY A 194 7.75 -2.16 -13.35
CA GLY A 194 7.33 -3.56 -13.42
C GLY A 194 6.02 -3.86 -12.70
N GLU A 195 5.62 -5.13 -12.78
CA GLU A 195 4.47 -5.66 -12.02
C GLU A 195 4.81 -5.75 -10.54
N GLY A 196 4.02 -5.09 -9.69
CA GLY A 196 4.17 -5.09 -8.24
C GLY A 196 3.12 -4.20 -7.59
N ASP A 197 2.76 -4.49 -6.34
CA ASP A 197 1.93 -3.60 -5.53
C ASP A 197 2.75 -2.66 -4.64
N HIS A 198 2.05 -1.80 -3.91
CA HIS A 198 2.67 -0.76 -3.09
C HIS A 198 3.58 -1.32 -1.98
N LEU A 199 3.25 -2.51 -1.46
CA LEU A 199 3.99 -3.14 -0.38
C LEU A 199 5.20 -3.93 -0.90
N ASP A 200 5.10 -4.50 -2.10
CA ASP A 200 6.23 -5.13 -2.80
C ASP A 200 7.44 -4.19 -2.90
N MET A 201 7.21 -2.92 -3.24
CA MET A 201 8.25 -1.88 -3.35
C MET A 201 8.98 -1.59 -2.03
N LEU A 202 8.35 -1.94 -0.89
CA LEU A 202 8.90 -1.76 0.45
C LEU A 202 9.54 -3.05 1.00
N GLY A 203 9.58 -4.12 0.20
CA GLY A 203 10.11 -5.42 0.61
C GLY A 203 9.08 -6.34 1.27
N HIS A 204 7.79 -6.05 1.13
CA HIS A 204 6.70 -6.87 1.69
C HIS A 204 6.06 -7.74 0.60
N PHE A 205 6.79 -8.77 0.20
CA PHE A 205 6.39 -9.75 -0.80
C PHE A 205 6.54 -11.18 -0.26
N HIS A 206 5.96 -12.15 -0.98
CA HIS A 206 6.03 -13.56 -0.61
C HIS A 206 7.42 -14.13 -0.91
N ASP A 207 8.04 -14.79 0.07
CA ASP A 207 9.36 -15.42 -0.09
C ASP A 207 9.45 -16.72 0.72
N ASP A 208 9.49 -17.84 0.01
CA ASP A 208 9.52 -19.19 0.58
C ASP A 208 10.88 -19.58 1.19
N ARG A 209 11.90 -18.71 1.11
CA ARG A 209 13.23 -19.02 1.66
C ARG A 209 13.18 -19.13 3.19
N PRO A 210 13.74 -20.21 3.79
CA PRO A 210 13.78 -20.35 5.23
C PRO A 210 14.45 -19.16 5.93
N GLY A 211 13.75 -18.56 6.90
CA GLY A 211 14.26 -17.39 7.62
C GLY A 211 14.12 -16.06 6.87
N SER A 212 13.34 -16.02 5.78
CA SER A 212 12.99 -14.76 5.12
C SER A 212 12.37 -13.75 6.09
N LEU A 213 12.77 -12.49 5.94
CA LEU A 213 12.19 -11.35 6.64
C LEU A 213 11.05 -10.70 5.84
N HIS A 214 10.81 -11.17 4.60
CA HIS A 214 9.77 -10.67 3.73
C HIS A 214 8.43 -11.34 4.07
N THR A 215 7.41 -10.51 4.27
CA THR A 215 6.05 -10.95 4.62
C THR A 215 5.09 -10.30 3.65
N ASP A 216 4.32 -11.11 2.92
CA ASP A 216 3.16 -10.67 2.14
C ASP A 216 1.88 -10.96 2.90
N TRP A 217 1.06 -9.93 3.07
CA TRP A 217 -0.28 -10.06 3.62
C TRP A 217 -1.38 -9.56 2.68
N MET A 218 -1.05 -8.84 1.62
CA MET A 218 -1.99 -8.32 0.62
C MET A 218 -1.55 -8.76 -0.77
N THR A 219 -1.78 -10.03 -1.07
CA THR A 219 -1.37 -10.59 -2.35
C THR A 219 -2.17 -9.95 -3.50
N SER A 220 -1.51 -9.04 -4.22
CA SER A 220 -2.03 -8.40 -5.44
C SER A 220 -2.13 -9.34 -6.64
N GLY A 221 -1.38 -10.46 -6.60
CA GLY A 221 -1.22 -11.36 -7.73
C GLY A 221 -0.11 -10.93 -8.69
N ALA A 222 0.69 -9.91 -8.35
CA ALA A 222 1.84 -9.48 -9.15
C ALA A 222 2.97 -10.52 -9.22
N HIS A 223 2.98 -11.50 -8.30
CA HIS A 223 4.06 -12.48 -8.15
C HIS A 223 5.44 -11.82 -8.04
N PHE A 224 5.49 -10.68 -7.35
CA PHE A 224 6.72 -9.99 -7.02
C PHE A 224 7.57 -10.84 -6.06
N GLY A 225 8.89 -10.68 -6.13
CA GLY A 225 9.81 -11.51 -5.38
C GLY A 225 11.20 -10.88 -5.23
N PRO A 226 12.11 -11.59 -4.56
CA PRO A 226 13.38 -11.03 -4.12
C PRO A 226 14.32 -10.63 -5.26
N GLU A 227 14.24 -11.29 -6.42
CA GLU A 227 15.03 -10.94 -7.60
C GLU A 227 14.66 -9.55 -8.12
N ARG A 228 13.36 -9.29 -8.31
CA ARG A 228 12.85 -7.97 -8.72
C ARG A 228 13.14 -6.89 -7.69
N PHE A 229 13.04 -7.22 -6.41
CA PHE A 229 13.40 -6.29 -5.35
C PHE A 229 14.87 -5.88 -5.42
N ALA A 230 15.77 -6.86 -5.62
CA ALA A 230 17.19 -6.60 -5.80
C ALA A 230 17.46 -5.74 -7.04
N GLU A 231 16.79 -6.01 -8.16
CA GLU A 231 16.89 -5.19 -9.39
C GLU A 231 16.52 -3.71 -9.13
N ILE A 232 15.46 -3.45 -8.38
CA ILE A 232 15.08 -2.07 -8.01
C ILE A 232 16.18 -1.40 -7.20
N LEU A 233 16.70 -2.09 -6.18
CA LEU A 233 17.75 -1.55 -5.33
C LEU A 233 19.04 -1.28 -6.12
N ASP A 234 19.41 -2.18 -7.03
CA ASP A 234 20.57 -2.02 -7.91
C ASP A 234 20.42 -0.80 -8.82
N GLU A 235 19.23 -0.58 -9.41
CA GLU A 235 18.94 0.60 -10.24
C GLU A 235 19.00 1.92 -9.44
N ILE A 236 18.49 1.91 -8.20
CA ILE A 236 18.56 3.08 -7.30
C ILE A 236 20.02 3.39 -6.95
N VAL A 237 20.80 2.38 -6.55
CA VAL A 237 22.21 2.54 -6.18
C VAL A 237 23.03 3.00 -7.40
N ALA A 238 22.82 2.40 -8.57
CA ALA A 238 23.46 2.80 -9.81
C ALA A 238 23.15 4.26 -10.15
N PHE A 239 21.90 4.71 -9.95
CA PHE A 239 21.54 6.10 -10.17
C PHE A 239 22.25 7.06 -9.21
N GLN A 240 22.45 6.68 -7.94
CA GLN A 240 23.16 7.51 -6.96
C GLN A 240 24.65 7.69 -7.27
N HIS A 241 25.26 6.74 -7.99
CA HIS A 241 26.69 6.74 -8.29
C HIS A 241 27.07 7.09 -9.74
N ALA A 242 26.10 7.15 -10.65
CA ALA A 242 26.31 7.65 -12.03
C ALA A 242 26.66 9.14 -12.06
#